data_AF-A0A5B9YBI0-F1
#
_entry.id   AF-A0A5B9YBI0-F1
#
_cell.length_a   1.000
_cell.length_b   1.000
_cell.length_c   1.000
_cell.angle_alpha   90.00
_cell.angle_beta   90.00
_cell.angle_gamma   90.00
#
_symmetry.space_group_name_H-M   'P 1'
#
loop_
_entity.id
_entity.type
_entity.pdbx_description
1 polymer ?
#
loop_
_entity_poly.entity_id
_entity_poly.type
_entity_poly.pdbx_seq_one_letter_code
_entity_poly.pdbx_strand_id
1 'polypeptide(L)'
;MIRYLYSIKKIINVLLVSSSGYTRGNVMKGTVKVNYYSLFMVIALVLLIGCNKQEQSMGSKESIVRKQGLEKEVKETEDAVVNDEEKKEKQSAEAIDINELLEKATGAKALDIIECGESEENPELVDSLTTLTNPQQIQLIVQQLQERESKLMTEGEWIDGYILRFYDRGNIMGDLTLKENILEKTFWAEYKGNQYEVDGDFFRTIKDLKRYKPNEELISEDAIALFSKYNFTPVMLVQKCEYTLPKDLKVTSVGEIETIYFGVGLEMSKVIGLDYTALLGKLVTIESYYLKESFLEGEYKQEMNPRGIVIRYQGDIVGAHLDSNDFSANYYALTGKNFEQLTGITKEEYINKKIMDTYQRPSLSDEELITAYIECNVHENYNRFYEIRASKLWLQTLFLYKEEKELFSQKENRQGMRTGYQGIKIISIEEIKDEKHSPKILKAYAVTFFIESESGGEKNFEPVYIGEENGVRVIYSQGI
;
A
#
# COMPACT_ATOMS: atom_id res chain seq x y z
N MET A 1 17.30 26.81 -20.35
CA MET A 1 16.23 27.75 -19.91
C MET A 1 14.90 27.04 -19.68
N ILE A 2 14.33 26.32 -20.66
CA ILE A 2 13.03 25.63 -20.52
C ILE A 2 13.06 24.49 -19.47
N ARG A 3 14.13 23.69 -19.39
CA ARG A 3 14.31 22.68 -18.33
C ARG A 3 14.47 23.27 -16.92
N TYR A 4 15.02 24.48 -16.82
CA TYR A 4 15.24 25.18 -15.54
C TYR A 4 13.94 25.79 -14.99
N LEU A 5 13.06 26.27 -15.87
CA LEU A 5 11.72 26.76 -15.52
C LEU A 5 10.79 25.63 -15.04
N TYR A 6 11.00 24.40 -15.52
CA TYR A 6 10.22 23.22 -15.11
C TYR A 6 10.52 22.83 -13.65
N SER A 7 11.79 22.87 -13.23
CA SER A 7 12.20 22.59 -11.85
C SER A 7 11.73 23.67 -10.86
N ILE A 8 11.75 24.94 -11.25
CA ILE A 8 11.24 26.04 -10.40
C ILE A 8 9.72 25.92 -10.20
N LYS A 9 8.97 25.53 -11.23
CA LYS A 9 7.52 25.28 -11.11
C LYS A 9 7.20 24.11 -10.17
N LYS A 10 8.06 23.08 -10.17
CA LYS A 10 7.96 21.92 -9.26
C LYS A 10 8.20 22.32 -7.80
N ILE A 11 9.21 23.17 -7.54
CA ILE A 11 9.53 23.69 -6.19
C ILE A 11 8.43 24.62 -5.67
N ILE A 12 7.86 25.49 -6.52
CA ILE A 12 6.75 26.37 -6.14
C ILE A 12 5.48 25.58 -5.80
N ASN A 13 5.19 24.50 -6.53
CA ASN A 13 4.04 23.63 -6.23
C ASN A 13 4.21 22.87 -4.91
N VAL A 14 5.43 22.42 -4.57
CA VAL A 14 5.71 21.76 -3.28
C VAL A 14 5.53 22.72 -2.10
N LEU A 15 5.91 23.99 -2.24
CA LEU A 15 5.74 25.02 -1.22
C LEU A 15 4.28 25.50 -1.07
N LEU A 16 3.48 25.44 -2.13
CA LEU A 16 2.05 25.76 -2.06
C LEU A 16 1.21 24.61 -1.47
N VAL A 17 1.58 23.35 -1.71
CA VAL A 17 0.84 22.19 -1.16
C VAL A 17 1.09 22.00 0.34
N SER A 18 2.32 22.24 0.81
CA SER A 18 2.69 22.15 2.24
C SER A 18 2.03 23.21 3.14
N SER A 19 1.43 24.27 2.57
CA SER A 19 0.65 25.27 3.32
C SER A 19 -0.86 24.99 3.37
N SER A 20 -1.34 23.96 2.67
CA SER A 20 -2.78 23.59 2.60
C SER A 20 -3.16 22.36 3.41
N GLY A 21 -2.17 21.66 3.97
CA GLY A 21 -2.32 20.37 4.63
C GLY A 21 -2.24 20.41 6.16
N TYR A 22 -2.61 21.49 6.85
CA TYR A 22 -2.87 21.47 8.30
C TYR A 22 -3.67 22.70 8.70
N THR A 23 -5.01 22.58 8.72
CA THR A 23 -5.96 23.27 9.64
C THR A 23 -7.40 23.09 9.14
N ARG A 24 -8.16 22.21 9.79
CA ARG A 24 -9.63 22.33 9.88
C ARG A 24 -10.02 22.16 11.33
N GLY A 25 -10.25 23.30 11.99
CA GLY A 25 -10.73 23.39 13.37
C GLY A 25 -10.44 24.78 13.95
N ASN A 26 -11.51 25.56 14.12
CA ASN A 26 -11.59 26.89 14.74
C ASN A 26 -11.18 28.12 13.91
N VAL A 27 -12.21 28.81 13.42
CA VAL A 27 -12.15 30.22 13.03
C VAL A 27 -12.02 31.08 14.29
N MET A 28 -10.84 31.68 14.48
CA MET A 28 -10.74 33.01 15.09
C MET A 28 -9.86 33.90 14.20
N LYS A 29 -10.35 35.12 13.97
CA LYS A 29 -9.77 36.17 13.13
C LYS A 29 -8.30 36.46 13.52
N GLY A 30 -7.38 36.23 12.58
CA GLY A 30 -5.98 36.67 12.66
C GLY A 30 -5.36 36.75 11.27
N THR A 31 -4.84 37.92 10.91
CA THR A 31 -4.25 38.24 9.61
C THR A 31 -2.96 37.43 9.38
N VAL A 32 -2.92 36.58 8.34
CA VAL A 32 -1.70 35.86 7.93
C VAL A 32 -0.73 36.85 7.29
N LYS A 33 0.37 37.17 7.98
CA LYS A 33 1.51 37.90 7.40
C LYS A 33 2.36 36.92 6.59
N VAL A 34 2.30 37.03 5.27
CA VAL A 34 3.26 36.37 4.37
C VAL A 34 4.63 37.01 4.56
N ASN A 35 5.66 36.20 4.78
CA ASN A 35 7.02 36.67 5.04
C ASN A 35 7.69 37.14 3.73
N TYR A 36 7.62 38.45 3.45
CA TYR A 36 8.12 39.10 2.24
C TYR A 36 9.65 38.97 2.03
N TYR A 37 10.41 38.55 3.05
CA TYR A 37 11.87 38.40 2.96
C TYR A 37 12.32 37.26 2.05
N SER A 38 11.57 36.16 1.99
CA SER A 38 11.93 34.98 1.18
C SER A 38 11.75 35.23 -0.32
N LEU A 39 10.72 36.00 -0.70
CA LEU A 39 10.45 36.36 -2.09
C LEU A 39 11.46 37.40 -2.62
N PHE A 40 11.91 38.31 -1.77
CA PHE A 40 12.89 39.34 -2.13
C PHE A 40 14.29 38.75 -2.39
N MET A 41 14.70 37.74 -1.62
CA MET A 41 15.98 37.02 -1.81
C MET A 41 16.03 36.26 -3.14
N VAL A 42 14.93 35.64 -3.56
CA VAL A 42 14.87 34.90 -4.84
C VAL A 42 14.94 35.86 -6.03
N ILE A 43 14.29 37.03 -5.96
CA ILE A 43 14.35 38.05 -7.02
C ILE A 43 15.75 38.66 -7.12
N ALA A 44 16.42 38.91 -5.99
CA ALA A 44 17.79 39.43 -5.97
C ALA A 44 18.82 38.45 -6.58
N LEU A 45 18.66 37.16 -6.34
CA LEU A 45 19.55 36.13 -6.89
C LEU A 45 19.42 36.00 -8.42
N VAL A 46 18.19 36.14 -8.94
CA VAL A 46 17.92 36.09 -10.39
C VAL A 46 18.47 37.31 -11.12
N LEU A 47 18.45 38.50 -10.49
CA LEU A 47 19.02 39.71 -11.06
C LEU A 47 20.57 39.70 -11.07
N LEU A 48 21.20 39.11 -10.06
CA LEU A 48 22.66 38.98 -9.99
C LEU A 48 23.24 38.05 -11.06
N ILE A 49 22.52 36.99 -11.43
CA ILE A 49 22.93 36.05 -12.49
C ILE A 49 22.72 36.66 -13.89
N GLY A 50 21.78 37.61 -14.03
CA GLY A 50 21.50 38.28 -15.31
C GLY A 50 22.53 39.34 -15.73
N CYS A 51 23.32 39.88 -14.80
CA CYS A 51 24.23 41.01 -15.09
C CYS A 51 25.62 40.61 -15.60
N ASN A 52 26.00 39.33 -15.63
CA ASN A 52 27.39 38.93 -15.91
C ASN A 52 27.68 38.51 -17.36
N LYS A 53 26.89 38.98 -18.34
CA LYS A 53 27.13 38.74 -19.78
C LYS A 53 26.97 40.01 -20.60
N GLN A 54 27.93 40.92 -20.51
CA GLN A 54 28.22 41.85 -21.60
C GLN A 54 29.60 42.48 -21.41
N GLU A 55 30.64 41.90 -22.02
CA GLU A 55 31.81 42.66 -22.48
C GLU A 55 32.74 41.76 -23.31
N GLN A 56 32.77 41.96 -24.62
CA GLN A 56 33.95 42.44 -25.36
C GLN A 56 33.85 42.15 -26.86
N SER A 57 33.99 43.21 -27.65
CA SER A 57 34.14 43.20 -29.10
C SER A 57 35.57 43.58 -29.50
N MET A 58 36.01 43.00 -30.61
CA MET A 58 37.06 43.43 -31.55
C MET A 58 38.55 43.23 -31.19
N GLY A 59 39.23 42.51 -32.09
CA GLY A 59 40.44 43.07 -32.74
C GLY A 59 41.73 42.24 -32.74
N SER A 60 41.89 41.41 -33.78
CA SER A 60 43.15 41.06 -34.48
C SER A 60 44.40 40.64 -33.68
N LYS A 61 44.74 39.34 -33.74
CA LYS A 61 46.11 38.79 -33.96
C LYS A 61 46.04 37.25 -34.07
N GLU A 62 45.44 36.77 -35.15
CA GLU A 62 45.53 35.36 -35.57
C GLU A 62 46.88 35.11 -36.25
N SER A 63 47.65 34.13 -35.74
CA SER A 63 48.36 33.11 -36.54
C SER A 63 49.51 32.40 -35.83
N ILE A 64 49.94 32.84 -34.62
CA ILE A 64 51.03 32.16 -33.88
C ILE A 64 50.53 31.47 -32.60
N VAL A 65 49.43 31.92 -32.01
CA VAL A 65 48.80 31.30 -30.81
C VAL A 65 48.04 30.00 -31.14
N ARG A 66 47.68 29.78 -32.42
CA ARG A 66 46.83 28.66 -32.84
C ARG A 66 47.52 27.29 -32.77
N LYS A 67 48.86 27.22 -32.85
CA LYS A 67 49.60 25.95 -32.76
C LYS A 67 49.83 25.48 -31.31
N GLN A 68 50.05 26.41 -30.38
CA GLN A 68 50.21 26.07 -28.96
C GLN A 68 48.87 25.80 -28.25
N GLY A 69 47.76 26.38 -28.74
CA GLY A 69 46.42 26.06 -28.28
C GLY A 69 45.96 24.66 -28.69
N LEU A 70 46.28 24.23 -29.92
CA LEU A 70 45.92 22.90 -30.42
C LEU A 70 46.69 21.75 -29.74
N GLU A 71 47.97 21.94 -29.41
CA GLU A 71 48.72 20.92 -28.64
C GLU A 71 48.26 20.81 -27.18
N LYS A 72 47.72 21.89 -26.62
CA LYS A 72 47.14 21.89 -25.26
C LYS A 72 45.74 21.27 -25.25
N GLU A 73 44.90 21.57 -26.25
CA GLU A 73 43.58 20.94 -26.40
C GLU A 73 43.68 19.43 -26.70
N VAL A 74 44.68 18.98 -27.48
CA VAL A 74 44.92 17.55 -27.75
C VAL A 74 45.40 16.81 -26.50
N LYS A 75 46.28 17.42 -25.69
CA LYS A 75 46.69 16.84 -24.40
C LYS A 75 45.56 16.83 -23.37
N GLU A 76 44.75 17.88 -23.30
CA GLU A 76 43.58 17.94 -22.41
C GLU A 76 42.47 16.96 -22.85
N THR A 77 42.38 16.61 -24.15
CA THR A 77 41.46 15.55 -24.61
C THR A 77 42.03 14.14 -24.44
N GLU A 78 43.33 13.92 -24.61
CA GLU A 78 43.98 12.64 -24.28
C GLU A 78 43.95 12.36 -22.77
N ASP A 79 44.24 13.36 -21.93
CA ASP A 79 44.15 13.25 -20.46
C ASP A 79 42.69 13.09 -19.98
N ALA A 80 41.70 13.65 -20.70
CA ALA A 80 40.28 13.45 -20.39
C ALA A 80 39.77 12.07 -20.82
N VAL A 81 40.25 11.52 -21.95
CA VAL A 81 39.89 10.18 -22.42
C VAL A 81 40.58 9.11 -21.56
N VAL A 82 41.84 9.32 -21.16
CA VAL A 82 42.56 8.44 -20.21
C VAL A 82 41.93 8.51 -18.82
N ASN A 83 41.46 9.68 -18.35
CA ASN A 83 40.69 9.77 -17.09
C ASN A 83 39.29 9.15 -17.18
N ASP A 84 38.63 9.14 -18.34
CA ASP A 84 37.34 8.47 -18.54
C ASP A 84 37.50 6.95 -18.69
N GLU A 85 38.59 6.48 -19.30
CA GLU A 85 38.96 5.06 -19.34
C GLU A 85 39.43 4.57 -17.97
N GLU A 86 40.29 5.30 -17.25
CA GLU A 86 40.66 4.99 -15.86
C GLU A 86 39.44 5.07 -14.92
N LYS A 87 38.49 5.99 -15.11
CA LYS A 87 37.22 6.00 -14.34
C LYS A 87 36.33 4.81 -14.66
N LYS A 88 36.27 4.38 -15.92
CA LYS A 88 35.53 3.16 -16.31
C LYS A 88 36.24 1.90 -15.81
N GLU A 89 37.57 1.86 -15.83
CA GLU A 89 38.37 0.77 -15.28
C GLU A 89 38.29 0.72 -13.75
N LYS A 90 38.27 1.86 -13.06
CA LYS A 90 38.01 1.95 -11.61
C LYS A 90 36.57 1.60 -11.24
N GLN A 91 35.58 2.04 -12.02
CA GLN A 91 34.19 1.58 -11.88
C GLN A 91 34.06 0.07 -12.13
N SER A 92 34.91 -0.51 -13.00
CA SER A 92 34.95 -1.96 -13.25
C SER A 92 35.76 -2.75 -12.20
N ALA A 93 36.72 -2.10 -11.53
CA ALA A 93 37.62 -2.72 -10.54
C ALA A 93 37.13 -2.51 -9.09
N GLU A 94 36.29 -1.50 -8.81
CA GLU A 94 35.57 -1.30 -7.55
C GLU A 94 34.22 -2.05 -7.51
N ALA A 95 33.74 -2.55 -8.66
CA ALA A 95 32.72 -3.58 -8.74
C ALA A 95 33.26 -4.96 -8.29
N ILE A 96 33.95 -5.03 -7.15
CA ILE A 96 34.21 -6.27 -6.44
C ILE A 96 32.92 -6.68 -5.74
N ASP A 97 32.39 -7.81 -6.15
CA ASP A 97 31.22 -7.75 -7.02
C ASP A 97 30.11 -8.30 -6.15
N ILE A 98 29.02 -7.56 -5.93
CA ILE A 98 27.84 -8.18 -5.34
C ILE A 98 27.43 -9.46 -6.10
N ASN A 99 27.81 -9.62 -7.38
CA ASN A 99 27.68 -10.90 -8.09
C ASN A 99 28.42 -12.06 -7.39
N GLU A 100 29.57 -11.84 -6.74
CA GLU A 100 30.25 -12.87 -5.94
C GLU A 100 29.34 -13.38 -4.81
N LEU A 101 28.65 -12.45 -4.13
CA LEU A 101 27.66 -12.80 -3.11
C LEU A 101 26.47 -13.52 -3.76
N LEU A 102 25.95 -13.03 -4.89
CA LEU A 102 24.77 -13.59 -5.54
C LEU A 102 25.02 -15.00 -6.12
N GLU A 103 26.19 -15.24 -6.70
CA GLU A 103 26.61 -16.58 -7.15
C GLU A 103 26.62 -17.58 -6.00
N LYS A 104 27.20 -17.17 -4.86
CA LYS A 104 27.18 -17.98 -3.64
C LYS A 104 25.73 -18.14 -3.14
N ALA A 105 25.00 -17.05 -3.00
CA ALA A 105 23.65 -17.00 -2.44
C ALA A 105 22.63 -17.81 -3.26
N THR A 106 22.88 -18.06 -4.56
CA THR A 106 22.08 -18.98 -5.38
C THR A 106 22.00 -20.39 -4.76
N GLY A 107 23.04 -20.80 -4.02
CA GLY A 107 23.09 -22.07 -3.29
C GLY A 107 22.66 -22.00 -1.82
N ALA A 108 22.26 -20.83 -1.32
CA ALA A 108 21.94 -20.63 0.09
C ALA A 108 20.82 -21.55 0.57
N LYS A 109 20.96 -22.01 1.83
CA LYS A 109 20.01 -22.90 2.52
C LYS A 109 19.18 -22.17 3.56
N ALA A 110 19.65 -21.01 4.03
CA ALA A 110 18.88 -20.13 4.88
C ALA A 110 19.25 -18.67 4.60
N LEU A 111 18.33 -17.78 4.96
CA LEU A 111 18.48 -16.34 4.89
C LEU A 111 17.87 -15.70 6.14
N ASP A 112 18.63 -14.93 6.88
CA ASP A 112 18.12 -14.09 7.95
C ASP A 112 17.80 -12.70 7.44
N ILE A 113 16.62 -12.19 7.81
CA ILE A 113 16.21 -10.80 7.68
C ILE A 113 16.23 -10.18 9.07
N ILE A 114 17.16 -9.26 9.29
CA ILE A 114 17.42 -8.59 10.57
C ILE A 114 17.03 -7.12 10.41
N GLU A 115 16.17 -6.58 11.27
CA GLU A 115 15.88 -5.14 11.29
C GLU A 115 16.95 -4.39 12.08
N CYS A 116 17.39 -3.26 11.53
CA CYS A 116 18.30 -2.34 12.20
C CYS A 116 17.47 -1.24 12.88
N GLY A 117 17.61 -1.07 14.19
CA GLY A 117 16.96 0.03 14.91
C GLY A 117 17.63 1.38 14.62
N GLU A 118 16.88 2.48 14.73
CA GLU A 118 17.33 3.86 14.44
C GLU A 118 18.36 4.45 15.45
N SER A 119 18.95 3.68 16.37
CA SER A 119 19.77 4.25 17.45
C SER A 119 21.27 4.05 17.22
N GLU A 120 21.98 5.15 16.93
CA GLU A 120 23.45 5.23 16.94
C GLU A 120 24.07 4.86 18.30
N GLU A 121 23.28 4.81 19.37
CA GLU A 121 23.76 4.65 20.75
C GLU A 121 23.75 3.21 21.28
N ASN A 122 23.14 2.23 20.58
CA ASN A 122 23.10 0.85 21.07
C ASN A 122 22.99 -0.22 19.96
N PRO A 123 24.12 -0.68 19.38
CA PRO A 123 24.15 -1.65 18.28
C PRO A 123 23.73 -3.09 18.65
N GLU A 124 23.36 -3.36 19.91
CA GLU A 124 22.88 -4.69 20.36
C GLU A 124 21.35 -4.87 20.29
N LEU A 125 20.58 -3.83 19.94
CA LEU A 125 19.13 -3.93 19.74
C LEU A 125 18.82 -4.47 18.33
N VAL A 126 19.00 -5.78 18.14
CA VAL A 126 18.31 -6.52 17.07
C VAL A 126 16.83 -6.58 17.46
N ASP A 127 16.03 -5.66 16.96
CA ASP A 127 14.62 -5.54 17.35
C ASP A 127 13.77 -6.74 16.88
N SER A 128 14.15 -7.39 15.78
CA SER A 128 13.53 -8.66 15.36
C SER A 128 14.32 -9.40 14.26
N LEU A 129 14.34 -10.73 14.35
CA LEU A 129 14.94 -11.66 13.38
C LEU A 129 13.85 -12.49 12.70
N THR A 130 13.91 -12.61 11.36
CA THR A 130 13.12 -13.57 10.59
C THR A 130 14.05 -14.46 9.76
N THR A 131 14.06 -15.76 10.03
CA THR A 131 14.85 -16.74 9.27
C THR A 131 13.98 -17.41 8.22
N LEU A 132 14.42 -17.36 6.97
CA LEU A 132 13.82 -18.07 5.84
C LEU A 132 14.66 -19.30 5.52
N THR A 133 14.00 -20.45 5.39
CA THR A 133 14.59 -21.74 4.98
C THR A 133 13.99 -22.25 3.68
N ASN A 134 12.93 -21.59 3.19
CA ASN A 134 12.23 -21.95 1.97
C ASN A 134 13.10 -21.59 0.74
N PRO A 135 13.53 -22.57 -0.06
CA PRO A 135 14.42 -22.32 -1.18
C PRO A 135 13.80 -21.47 -2.29
N GLN A 136 12.48 -21.53 -2.52
CA GLN A 136 11.81 -20.69 -3.53
C GLN A 136 11.88 -19.20 -3.14
N GLN A 137 11.67 -18.88 -1.86
CA GLN A 137 11.74 -17.51 -1.36
C GLN A 137 13.17 -16.96 -1.44
N ILE A 138 14.16 -17.75 -1.01
CA ILE A 138 15.57 -17.36 -1.08
C ILE A 138 15.99 -17.13 -2.54
N GLN A 139 15.62 -18.03 -3.47
CA GLN A 139 15.93 -17.89 -4.89
C GLN A 139 15.28 -16.64 -5.49
N LEU A 140 14.03 -16.34 -5.13
CA LEU A 140 13.35 -15.14 -5.59
C LEU A 140 14.06 -13.86 -5.12
N ILE A 141 14.51 -13.80 -3.87
CA ILE A 141 15.28 -12.66 -3.34
C ILE A 141 16.59 -12.48 -4.11
N VAL A 142 17.31 -13.59 -4.35
CA VAL A 142 18.55 -13.57 -5.13
C VAL A 142 18.28 -13.10 -6.56
N GLN A 143 17.21 -13.57 -7.21
CA GLN A 143 16.82 -13.16 -8.56
C GLN A 143 16.49 -11.67 -8.62
N GLN A 144 15.71 -11.14 -7.67
CA GLN A 144 15.37 -9.71 -7.65
C GLN A 144 16.62 -8.83 -7.43
N LEU A 145 17.58 -9.29 -6.63
CA LEU A 145 18.88 -8.62 -6.51
C LEU A 145 19.71 -8.70 -7.81
N GLN A 146 19.55 -9.75 -8.61
CA GLN A 146 20.20 -9.84 -9.93
C GLN A 146 19.64 -8.81 -10.93
N GLU A 147 18.37 -8.39 -10.77
CA GLU A 147 17.69 -7.40 -11.61
C GLU A 147 18.06 -5.93 -11.28
N ARG A 148 18.93 -5.69 -10.29
CA ARG A 148 19.36 -4.35 -9.83
C ARG A 148 20.03 -3.50 -10.91
N GLU A 149 19.99 -2.17 -10.74
CA GLU A 149 20.78 -1.22 -11.53
C GLU A 149 21.97 -0.70 -10.72
N SER A 150 23.16 -0.68 -11.33
CA SER A 150 24.32 0.00 -10.74
C SER A 150 24.19 1.51 -10.93
N LYS A 151 24.00 2.28 -9.86
CA LYS A 151 24.08 3.75 -9.88
C LYS A 151 25.01 4.26 -8.79
N LEU A 152 25.65 5.40 -9.05
CA LEU A 152 26.44 6.14 -8.07
C LEU A 152 25.50 7.00 -7.22
N MET A 153 25.69 6.98 -5.89
CA MET A 153 24.87 7.72 -4.94
C MET A 153 24.87 9.23 -5.18
N THR A 154 23.75 9.86 -4.84
CA THR A 154 23.67 11.27 -4.41
C THR A 154 23.66 11.33 -2.89
N GLU A 155 24.35 12.32 -2.31
CA GLU A 155 24.37 12.55 -0.85
C GLU A 155 22.95 12.68 -0.26
N GLY A 156 22.70 12.06 0.88
CA GLY A 156 21.40 12.07 1.58
C GLY A 156 21.49 11.49 3.00
N GLU A 157 20.47 11.76 3.82
CA GLU A 157 20.27 11.10 5.11
C GLU A 157 19.59 9.75 4.88
N TRP A 158 20.18 8.68 5.40
CA TRP A 158 19.75 7.29 5.18
C TRP A 158 19.46 6.62 6.50
N ILE A 159 18.46 5.73 6.49
CA ILE A 159 18.18 4.85 7.62
C ILE A 159 18.50 3.43 7.18
N ASP A 160 19.31 2.72 7.96
CA ASP A 160 19.50 1.29 7.78
C ASP A 160 18.17 0.60 8.05
N GLY A 161 17.62 -0.07 7.04
CA GLY A 161 16.34 -0.76 7.15
C GLY A 161 16.51 -2.21 7.60
N TYR A 162 17.37 -2.95 6.89
CA TYR A 162 17.51 -4.39 7.12
C TYR A 162 18.93 -4.89 6.83
N ILE A 163 19.34 -5.99 7.47
CA ILE A 163 20.48 -6.81 7.04
C ILE A 163 19.94 -8.15 6.54
N LEU A 164 20.33 -8.51 5.32
CA LEU A 164 20.10 -9.83 4.72
C LEU A 164 21.35 -10.68 4.88
N ARG A 165 21.30 -11.72 5.69
CA ARG A 165 22.44 -12.62 5.94
C ARG A 165 22.19 -14.01 5.36
N PHE A 166 23.01 -14.40 4.40
CA PHE A 166 22.87 -15.68 3.69
C PHE A 166 23.72 -16.79 4.34
N TYR A 167 23.19 -18.01 4.37
CA TYR A 167 23.86 -19.17 4.95
C TYR A 167 23.87 -20.39 4.03
N ASP A 168 24.95 -21.17 4.09
CA ASP A 168 25.01 -22.55 3.61
C ASP A 168 25.48 -23.47 4.74
N ARG A 169 24.62 -24.43 5.11
CA ARG A 169 24.85 -25.40 6.20
C ARG A 169 25.38 -24.76 7.50
N GLY A 170 24.83 -23.60 7.86
CA GLY A 170 25.18 -22.86 9.07
C GLY A 170 26.40 -21.94 8.95
N ASN A 171 27.09 -21.91 7.80
CA ASN A 171 28.18 -20.97 7.56
C ASN A 171 27.66 -19.70 6.90
N ILE A 172 28.06 -18.54 7.41
CA ILE A 172 27.72 -17.24 6.82
C ILE A 172 28.42 -17.10 5.46
N MET A 173 27.63 -16.87 4.43
CA MET A 173 28.10 -16.66 3.05
C MET A 173 28.37 -15.18 2.78
N GLY A 174 27.59 -14.30 3.42
CA GLY A 174 27.78 -12.85 3.43
C GLY A 174 26.53 -12.11 3.90
N ASP A 175 26.74 -10.84 4.23
CA ASP A 175 25.73 -9.90 4.71
C ASP A 175 25.52 -8.80 3.67
N LEU A 176 24.27 -8.46 3.40
CA LEU A 176 23.87 -7.34 2.55
C LEU A 176 23.01 -6.38 3.37
N THR A 177 23.44 -5.14 3.53
CA THR A 177 22.68 -4.11 4.25
C THR A 177 21.74 -3.40 3.29
N LEU A 178 20.46 -3.28 3.64
CA LEU A 178 19.46 -2.52 2.90
C LEU A 178 19.18 -1.19 3.58
N LYS A 179 19.16 -0.12 2.80
CA LYS A 179 18.97 1.25 3.25
C LYS A 179 17.80 1.89 2.50
N GLU A 180 17.04 2.71 3.21
CA GLU A 180 15.92 3.47 2.65
C GLU A 180 16.13 4.97 2.92
N ASN A 181 15.84 5.79 1.90
CA ASN A 181 15.58 7.21 2.10
C ASN A 181 14.07 7.45 1.92
N ILE A 182 13.41 7.63 3.06
CA ILE A 182 11.95 7.76 3.16
C ILE A 182 11.46 9.01 2.39
N LEU A 183 12.24 10.08 2.37
CA LEU A 183 11.87 11.35 1.72
C LEU A 183 11.92 11.24 0.19
N GLU A 184 12.93 10.56 -0.32
CA GLU A 184 13.16 10.42 -1.76
C GLU A 184 12.52 9.15 -2.35
N LYS A 185 12.04 8.24 -1.50
CA LYS A 185 11.55 6.90 -1.87
C LYS A 185 12.57 6.13 -2.71
N THR A 186 13.84 6.20 -2.31
CA THR A 186 14.95 5.50 -2.95
C THR A 186 15.49 4.41 -2.02
N PHE A 187 15.87 3.28 -2.61
CA PHE A 187 16.24 2.07 -1.88
C PHE A 187 17.59 1.55 -2.37
N TRP A 188 18.46 1.19 -1.43
CA TRP A 188 19.83 0.79 -1.75
C TRP A 188 20.22 -0.47 -1.00
N ALA A 189 21.10 -1.26 -1.62
CA ALA A 189 21.78 -2.38 -0.99
C ALA A 189 23.29 -2.09 -0.91
N GLU A 190 23.91 -2.38 0.23
CA GLU A 190 25.33 -2.16 0.49
C GLU A 190 26.02 -3.50 0.78
N TYR A 191 27.11 -3.77 0.05
CA TYR A 191 27.95 -4.96 0.21
C TYR A 191 29.43 -4.57 0.13
N LYS A 192 30.23 -4.92 1.15
CA LYS A 192 31.68 -4.63 1.22
C LYS A 192 32.02 -3.14 0.94
N GLY A 193 31.16 -2.22 1.35
CA GLY A 193 31.31 -0.78 1.12
C GLY A 193 30.85 -0.28 -0.27
N ASN A 194 30.45 -1.18 -1.16
CA ASN A 194 29.83 -0.84 -2.44
C ASN A 194 28.31 -0.77 -2.31
N GLN A 195 27.68 0.16 -3.03
CA GLN A 195 26.24 0.41 -2.96
C GLN A 195 25.57 0.23 -4.32
N TYR A 196 24.35 -0.30 -4.29
CA TYR A 196 23.57 -0.68 -5.46
C TYR A 196 22.14 -0.20 -5.29
N GLU A 197 21.57 0.46 -6.31
CA GLU A 197 20.17 0.85 -6.26
C GLU A 197 19.32 -0.40 -6.48
N VAL A 198 18.32 -0.60 -5.63
CA VAL A 198 17.40 -1.73 -5.73
C VAL A 198 15.99 -1.22 -5.98
N ASP A 199 15.18 -2.07 -6.62
CA ASP A 199 13.78 -1.74 -6.89
C ASP A 199 12.99 -1.63 -5.57
N GLY A 200 12.03 -0.69 -5.50
CA GLY A 200 11.17 -0.54 -4.33
C GLY A 200 10.31 -1.79 -4.06
N ASP A 201 9.93 -2.53 -5.10
CA ASP A 201 9.23 -3.81 -4.97
C ASP A 201 10.08 -4.87 -4.26
N PHE A 202 11.41 -4.84 -4.45
CA PHE A 202 12.34 -5.71 -3.73
C PHE A 202 12.37 -5.37 -2.25
N PHE A 203 12.57 -4.09 -1.90
CA PHE A 203 12.60 -3.66 -0.50
C PHE A 203 11.27 -3.96 0.22
N ARG A 204 10.14 -3.74 -0.46
CA ARG A 204 8.81 -4.10 0.03
C ARG A 204 8.65 -5.60 0.23
N THR A 205 9.16 -6.43 -0.68
CA THR A 205 9.16 -7.89 -0.53
C THR A 205 9.85 -8.31 0.77
N ILE A 206 11.00 -7.71 1.09
CA ILE A 206 11.72 -7.98 2.35
C ILE A 206 10.89 -7.59 3.58
N LYS A 207 10.32 -6.38 3.56
CA LYS A 207 9.44 -5.89 4.63
C LYS A 207 8.24 -6.82 4.84
N ASP A 208 7.61 -7.28 3.75
CA ASP A 208 6.44 -8.15 3.82
C ASP A 208 6.80 -9.59 4.25
N LEU A 209 7.93 -10.15 3.82
CA LEU A 209 8.39 -11.45 4.31
C LEU A 209 8.58 -11.46 5.83
N LYS A 210 9.12 -10.37 6.38
CA LYS A 210 9.24 -10.18 7.83
C LYS A 210 7.90 -9.98 8.52
N ARG A 211 7.03 -9.17 7.91
CA ARG A 211 5.67 -8.88 8.41
C ARG A 211 4.85 -10.16 8.51
N TYR A 212 4.67 -10.84 7.37
CA TYR A 212 3.83 -12.02 7.29
C TYR A 212 4.49 -13.26 7.90
N LYS A 213 5.82 -13.38 7.97
CA LYS A 213 6.50 -14.60 8.46
C LYS A 213 5.88 -15.87 7.84
N PRO A 214 5.92 -15.99 6.50
CA PRO A 214 5.17 -17.01 5.77
C PRO A 214 5.55 -18.41 6.23
N ASN A 215 4.66 -19.37 5.97
CA ASN A 215 4.95 -20.77 6.26
C ASN A 215 6.14 -21.25 5.39
N GLU A 216 6.85 -22.27 5.85
CA GLU A 216 7.93 -22.91 5.09
C GLU A 216 7.42 -23.73 3.88
N GLU A 217 6.10 -23.83 3.70
CA GLU A 217 5.48 -24.57 2.59
C GLU A 217 5.81 -23.91 1.24
N LEU A 218 6.15 -24.76 0.27
CA LEU A 218 6.43 -24.33 -1.09
C LEU A 218 5.15 -23.91 -1.82
N ILE A 219 5.26 -22.91 -2.67
CA ILE A 219 4.21 -22.57 -3.62
C ILE A 219 4.15 -23.68 -4.66
N SER A 220 2.95 -24.21 -4.87
CA SER A 220 2.73 -25.29 -5.83
C SER A 220 2.88 -24.81 -7.26
N GLU A 221 3.35 -25.71 -8.14
CA GLU A 221 3.64 -25.38 -9.55
C GLU A 221 2.40 -24.88 -10.30
N ASP A 222 1.22 -25.42 -9.98
CA ASP A 222 -0.04 -25.01 -10.59
C ASP A 222 -0.51 -23.61 -10.16
N ALA A 223 -0.21 -23.19 -8.93
CA ALA A 223 -0.46 -21.83 -8.46
C ALA A 223 0.50 -20.85 -9.14
N ILE A 224 1.79 -21.21 -9.25
CA ILE A 224 2.78 -20.43 -10.01
C ILE A 224 2.31 -20.26 -11.46
N ALA A 225 1.89 -21.35 -12.11
CA ALA A 225 1.40 -21.34 -13.48
C ALA A 225 0.13 -20.50 -13.64
N LEU A 226 -0.81 -20.59 -12.70
CA LEU A 226 -2.04 -19.80 -12.70
C LEU A 226 -1.74 -18.30 -12.63
N PHE A 227 -0.97 -17.86 -11.63
CA PHE A 227 -0.65 -16.43 -11.48
C PHE A 227 0.21 -15.91 -12.64
N SER A 228 1.19 -16.69 -13.09
CA SER A 228 2.07 -16.32 -14.20
C SER A 228 1.30 -16.11 -15.51
N LYS A 229 0.27 -16.93 -15.77
CA LYS A 229 -0.64 -16.76 -16.92
C LYS A 229 -1.28 -15.36 -16.98
N TYR A 230 -1.43 -14.72 -15.83
CA TYR A 230 -2.03 -13.39 -15.68
C TYR A 230 -1.01 -12.30 -15.29
N ASN A 231 0.28 -12.55 -15.49
CA ASN A 231 1.39 -11.64 -15.18
C ASN A 231 1.53 -11.28 -13.70
N PHE A 232 1.20 -12.24 -12.81
CA PHE A 232 1.48 -12.13 -11.39
C PHE A 232 2.52 -13.14 -10.95
N THR A 233 3.40 -12.72 -10.06
CA THR A 233 4.47 -13.52 -9.47
C THR A 233 4.15 -13.77 -7.99
N PRO A 234 3.73 -14.98 -7.60
CA PRO A 234 3.50 -15.30 -6.20
C PRO A 234 4.85 -15.45 -5.49
N VAL A 235 5.06 -14.67 -4.42
CA VAL A 235 6.33 -14.62 -3.66
C VAL A 235 6.30 -15.62 -2.50
N MET A 236 5.16 -15.71 -1.82
CA MET A 236 4.99 -16.59 -0.66
C MET A 236 3.53 -17.00 -0.49
N LEU A 237 3.33 -18.21 0.05
CA LEU A 237 2.08 -18.66 0.63
C LEU A 237 1.95 -18.06 2.04
N VAL A 238 1.08 -17.07 2.18
CA VAL A 238 0.84 -16.35 3.45
C VAL A 238 0.02 -17.20 4.41
N GLN A 239 -1.03 -17.84 3.90
CA GLN A 239 -1.90 -18.69 4.70
C GLN A 239 -2.49 -19.81 3.84
N LYS A 240 -2.67 -20.97 4.48
CA LYS A 240 -3.47 -22.09 3.99
C LYS A 240 -4.44 -22.51 5.08
N CYS A 241 -5.73 -22.55 4.79
CA CYS A 241 -6.76 -22.95 5.76
C CYS A 241 -7.85 -23.79 5.12
N GLU A 242 -8.50 -24.63 5.91
CA GLU A 242 -9.73 -25.32 5.49
C GLU A 242 -10.94 -24.44 5.82
N TYR A 243 -11.89 -24.37 4.89
CA TYR A 243 -13.11 -23.60 5.05
C TYR A 243 -14.30 -24.31 4.41
N THR A 244 -15.46 -24.31 5.07
CA THR A 244 -16.69 -24.81 4.44
C THR A 244 -17.38 -23.66 3.72
N LEU A 245 -17.45 -23.74 2.39
CA LEU A 245 -18.14 -22.73 1.58
C LEU A 245 -19.60 -22.55 2.06
N PRO A 246 -20.17 -21.34 1.94
CA PRO A 246 -21.57 -21.12 2.29
C PRO A 246 -22.47 -22.04 1.46
N LYS A 247 -23.60 -22.49 2.05
CA LYS A 247 -24.49 -23.49 1.41
C LYS A 247 -25.16 -22.96 0.16
N ASP A 248 -25.42 -21.67 0.13
CA ASP A 248 -25.83 -20.89 -1.02
C ASP A 248 -25.16 -19.51 -0.95
N LEU A 249 -25.46 -18.63 -1.90
CA LEU A 249 -24.91 -17.27 -1.92
C LEU A 249 -25.94 -16.24 -1.47
N LYS A 250 -26.85 -16.63 -0.55
CA LYS A 250 -27.88 -15.76 0.01
C LYS A 250 -27.57 -15.46 1.47
N VAL A 251 -27.63 -14.19 1.82
CA VAL A 251 -27.52 -13.73 3.20
C VAL A 251 -28.94 -13.60 3.76
N THR A 252 -29.21 -14.34 4.83
CA THR A 252 -30.47 -14.30 5.57
C THR A 252 -30.29 -13.74 6.98
N SER A 253 -29.06 -13.74 7.50
CA SER A 253 -28.70 -13.17 8.79
C SER A 253 -27.33 -12.50 8.78
N VAL A 254 -27.07 -11.61 9.75
CA VAL A 254 -25.76 -10.95 9.95
C VAL A 254 -24.63 -11.97 10.13
N GLY A 255 -24.92 -13.14 10.70
CA GLY A 255 -23.95 -14.21 10.95
C GLY A 255 -23.42 -14.91 9.69
N GLU A 256 -23.91 -14.55 8.50
CA GLU A 256 -23.57 -15.13 7.20
C GLU A 256 -22.82 -14.15 6.29
N ILE A 257 -22.26 -13.09 6.84
CA ILE A 257 -21.57 -12.01 6.13
C ILE A 257 -20.43 -12.48 5.22
N GLU A 258 -19.77 -13.59 5.53
CA GLU A 258 -18.75 -14.25 4.70
C GLU A 258 -19.31 -14.72 3.35
N THR A 259 -20.62 -14.94 3.26
CA THR A 259 -21.30 -15.24 1.99
C THR A 259 -21.10 -14.12 0.97
N ILE A 260 -20.95 -12.87 1.45
CA ILE A 260 -20.64 -11.73 0.58
C ILE A 260 -19.23 -11.87 -0.01
N TYR A 261 -18.24 -12.27 0.79
CA TYR A 261 -16.86 -12.49 0.35
C TYR A 261 -16.81 -13.52 -0.79
N PHE A 262 -17.39 -14.70 -0.56
CA PHE A 262 -17.42 -15.76 -1.58
C PHE A 262 -18.29 -15.41 -2.77
N GLY A 263 -19.42 -14.73 -2.57
CA GLY A 263 -20.30 -14.33 -3.66
C GLY A 263 -19.64 -13.35 -4.64
N VAL A 264 -18.84 -12.41 -4.12
CA VAL A 264 -18.06 -11.47 -4.95
C VAL A 264 -16.85 -12.17 -5.57
N GLY A 265 -16.10 -12.95 -4.80
CA GLY A 265 -14.94 -13.70 -5.29
C GLY A 265 -15.30 -14.71 -6.38
N LEU A 266 -16.49 -15.31 -6.33
CA LEU A 266 -16.98 -16.26 -7.34
C LEU A 266 -17.10 -15.59 -8.71
N GLU A 267 -17.67 -14.38 -8.77
CA GLU A 267 -17.81 -13.66 -10.03
C GLU A 267 -16.44 -13.28 -10.62
N MET A 268 -15.46 -12.96 -9.77
CA MET A 268 -14.08 -12.70 -10.22
C MET A 268 -13.39 -13.98 -10.71
N SER A 269 -13.75 -15.12 -10.16
CA SER A 269 -13.22 -16.43 -10.53
C SER A 269 -13.83 -16.95 -11.84
N LYS A 270 -15.13 -16.75 -12.07
CA LYS A 270 -15.82 -17.25 -13.27
C LYS A 270 -15.21 -16.72 -14.56
N VAL A 271 -14.76 -15.46 -14.58
CA VAL A 271 -14.23 -14.82 -15.79
C VAL A 271 -12.90 -15.41 -16.25
N ILE A 272 -12.20 -16.14 -15.37
CA ILE A 272 -10.98 -16.90 -15.71
C ILE A 272 -11.24 -18.40 -15.93
N GLY A 273 -12.52 -18.80 -16.00
CA GLY A 273 -12.95 -20.17 -16.25
C GLY A 273 -13.01 -21.07 -15.01
N LEU A 274 -12.92 -20.48 -13.82
CA LEU A 274 -12.98 -21.21 -12.55
C LEU A 274 -14.31 -20.92 -11.84
N ASP A 275 -15.20 -21.91 -11.77
CA ASP A 275 -16.53 -21.78 -11.18
C ASP A 275 -16.74 -22.83 -10.09
N TYR A 276 -16.78 -22.38 -8.84
CA TYR A 276 -17.00 -23.23 -7.67
C TYR A 276 -18.45 -23.23 -7.17
N THR A 277 -19.43 -22.80 -7.98
CA THR A 277 -20.86 -22.81 -7.61
C THR A 277 -21.33 -24.21 -7.20
N ALA A 278 -20.87 -25.26 -7.89
CA ALA A 278 -21.24 -26.65 -7.57
C ALA A 278 -20.64 -27.16 -6.25
N LEU A 279 -19.73 -26.40 -5.64
CA LEU A 279 -19.00 -26.75 -4.42
C LEU A 279 -19.50 -25.99 -3.19
N LEU A 280 -20.56 -25.17 -3.33
CA LEU A 280 -21.22 -24.54 -2.19
C LEU A 280 -21.63 -25.60 -1.13
N GLY A 281 -21.41 -25.28 0.14
CA GLY A 281 -21.59 -26.20 1.26
C GLY A 281 -20.53 -27.30 1.41
N LYS A 282 -19.47 -27.32 0.58
CA LYS A 282 -18.36 -28.28 0.70
C LYS A 282 -17.18 -27.67 1.46
N LEU A 283 -16.41 -28.54 2.11
CA LEU A 283 -15.10 -28.21 2.67
C LEU A 283 -14.10 -28.04 1.51
N VAL A 284 -13.41 -26.91 1.50
CA VAL A 284 -12.36 -26.54 0.55
C VAL A 284 -11.11 -26.10 1.29
N THR A 285 -9.98 -26.07 0.59
CA THR A 285 -8.76 -25.42 1.08
C THR A 285 -8.64 -24.05 0.43
N ILE A 286 -8.39 -23.01 1.22
CA ILE A 286 -8.14 -21.66 0.73
C ILE A 286 -6.67 -21.33 0.96
N GLU A 287 -6.02 -20.87 -0.09
CA GLU A 287 -4.63 -20.45 -0.10
C GLU A 287 -4.55 -18.96 -0.42
N SER A 288 -3.81 -18.24 0.40
CA SER A 288 -3.58 -16.80 0.28
C SER A 288 -2.13 -16.56 -0.04
N TYR A 289 -1.88 -15.81 -1.12
CA TYR A 289 -0.57 -15.52 -1.65
C TYR A 289 -0.28 -14.04 -1.61
N TYR A 290 0.96 -13.70 -1.28
CA TYR A 290 1.50 -12.38 -1.55
C TYR A 290 2.02 -12.36 -2.99
N LEU A 291 1.62 -11.34 -3.76
CA LEU A 291 2.05 -11.14 -5.14
C LEU A 291 3.01 -9.96 -5.24
N LYS A 292 4.03 -10.07 -6.09
CA LYS A 292 5.05 -9.02 -6.30
C LYS A 292 4.41 -7.75 -6.89
N GLU A 293 3.57 -7.92 -7.90
CA GLU A 293 2.99 -6.86 -8.70
C GLU A 293 1.73 -6.27 -8.07
N SER A 294 1.59 -4.94 -8.09
CA SER A 294 0.34 -4.26 -7.72
C SER A 294 -0.63 -4.16 -8.91
N PHE A 295 -1.93 -4.33 -8.65
CA PHE A 295 -2.99 -4.06 -9.63
C PHE A 295 -3.46 -2.59 -9.61
N LEU A 296 -3.01 -1.78 -8.65
CA LEU A 296 -3.42 -0.37 -8.56
C LEU A 296 -2.63 0.47 -9.57
N GLU A 297 -3.33 1.35 -10.28
CA GLU A 297 -2.71 2.39 -11.10
C GLU A 297 -2.59 3.70 -10.31
N GLY A 298 -1.60 4.53 -10.65
CA GLY A 298 -1.42 5.86 -10.06
C GLY A 298 -0.57 5.89 -8.78
N GLU A 299 -0.71 6.96 -8.00
CA GLU A 299 0.15 7.24 -6.83
C GLU A 299 0.02 6.18 -5.71
N TYR A 300 -1.10 5.46 -5.66
CA TYR A 300 -1.36 4.39 -4.69
C TYR A 300 -0.76 3.03 -5.09
N LYS A 301 -0.18 2.90 -6.29
CA LYS A 301 0.47 1.67 -6.77
C LYS A 301 1.57 1.17 -5.83
N GLN A 302 2.19 2.09 -5.10
CA GLN A 302 3.32 1.77 -4.22
C GLN A 302 2.91 1.32 -2.82
N GLU A 303 1.65 1.52 -2.41
CA GLU A 303 1.25 1.38 -1.00
C GLU A 303 0.49 0.09 -0.70
N MET A 304 -0.03 -0.62 -1.72
CA MET A 304 -0.84 -1.83 -1.51
C MET A 304 -0.53 -2.89 -2.57
N ASN A 305 -0.11 -4.07 -2.10
CA ASN A 305 -0.01 -5.25 -2.94
C ASN A 305 -1.26 -6.11 -2.83
N PRO A 306 -1.77 -6.63 -3.96
CA PRO A 306 -2.80 -7.65 -3.95
C PRO A 306 -2.44 -8.82 -3.06
N ARG A 307 -3.48 -9.38 -2.47
CA ARG A 307 -3.48 -10.75 -2.04
C ARG A 307 -4.12 -11.61 -3.12
N GLY A 308 -3.39 -12.59 -3.60
CA GLY A 308 -3.90 -13.62 -4.50
C GLY A 308 -4.60 -14.71 -3.69
N ILE A 309 -5.85 -15.01 -4.04
CA ILE A 309 -6.65 -16.05 -3.37
C ILE A 309 -6.84 -17.20 -4.33
N VAL A 310 -6.55 -18.42 -3.87
CA VAL A 310 -6.81 -19.68 -4.57
C VAL A 310 -7.71 -20.53 -3.68
N ILE A 311 -8.73 -21.14 -4.29
CA ILE A 311 -9.65 -22.08 -3.65
C ILE A 311 -9.42 -23.44 -4.30
N ARG A 312 -9.15 -24.44 -3.47
CA ARG A 312 -8.92 -25.83 -3.88
C ARG A 312 -9.99 -26.77 -3.39
N TYR A 313 -10.35 -27.72 -4.23
CA TYR A 313 -11.18 -28.86 -3.87
C TYR A 313 -10.53 -30.14 -4.37
N GLN A 314 -10.28 -31.08 -3.47
CA GLN A 314 -9.61 -32.35 -3.78
C GLN A 314 -8.25 -32.19 -4.49
N GLY A 315 -7.53 -31.10 -4.18
CA GLY A 315 -6.22 -30.77 -4.74
C GLY A 315 -6.27 -29.83 -5.95
N ASP A 316 -7.38 -29.80 -6.68
CA ASP A 316 -7.53 -28.99 -7.89
C ASP A 316 -7.88 -27.54 -7.57
N ILE A 317 -7.34 -26.59 -8.33
CA ILE A 317 -7.76 -25.18 -8.27
C ILE A 317 -9.14 -25.04 -8.90
N VAL A 318 -10.13 -24.65 -8.10
CA VAL A 318 -11.53 -24.49 -8.50
C VAL A 318 -12.01 -23.05 -8.42
N GLY A 319 -11.23 -22.17 -7.78
CA GLY A 319 -11.50 -20.74 -7.75
C GLY A 319 -10.22 -19.92 -7.59
N ALA A 320 -10.19 -18.72 -8.17
CA ALA A 320 -9.13 -17.75 -7.88
C ALA A 320 -9.54 -16.30 -8.14
N HIS A 321 -9.03 -15.37 -7.33
CA HIS A 321 -9.24 -13.93 -7.49
C HIS A 321 -8.16 -13.11 -6.73
N LEU A 322 -8.21 -11.78 -6.86
CA LEU A 322 -7.41 -10.85 -6.07
C LEU A 322 -8.32 -10.08 -5.12
N ASP A 323 -7.84 -9.84 -3.90
CA ASP A 323 -8.40 -8.83 -3.00
C ASP A 323 -7.32 -7.85 -2.52
N SER A 324 -7.75 -6.65 -2.10
CA SER A 324 -6.87 -5.59 -1.61
C SER A 324 -6.33 -5.83 -0.20
N ASN A 325 -6.79 -6.89 0.49
CA ASN A 325 -6.41 -7.22 1.86
C ASN A 325 -6.57 -6.05 2.88
N ASP A 326 -7.46 -5.10 2.60
CA ASP A 326 -7.63 -3.86 3.35
C ASP A 326 -9.11 -3.48 3.50
N PHE A 327 -9.36 -2.39 4.22
CA PHE A 327 -10.72 -1.90 4.48
C PHE A 327 -11.45 -1.40 3.22
N SER A 328 -10.76 -1.13 2.11
CA SER A 328 -11.42 -0.80 0.85
C SER A 328 -12.22 -1.99 0.30
N ALA A 329 -11.86 -3.21 0.70
CA ALA A 329 -12.48 -4.46 0.29
C ALA A 329 -12.66 -4.54 -1.23
N ASN A 330 -11.62 -4.14 -1.97
CA ASN A 330 -11.62 -4.16 -3.41
C ASN A 330 -11.29 -5.56 -3.93
N TYR A 331 -11.98 -5.95 -5.00
CA TYR A 331 -11.84 -7.26 -5.63
C TYR A 331 -11.56 -7.09 -7.10
N TYR A 332 -10.67 -7.93 -7.61
CA TYR A 332 -10.30 -7.97 -9.01
C TYR A 332 -10.22 -9.42 -9.46
N ALA A 333 -10.58 -9.66 -10.71
CA ALA A 333 -10.19 -10.89 -11.38
C ALA A 333 -8.68 -10.87 -11.65
N LEU A 334 -8.08 -12.04 -11.88
CA LEU A 334 -6.67 -12.12 -12.29
C LEU A 334 -6.41 -11.37 -13.62
N THR A 335 -7.43 -11.07 -14.42
CA THR A 335 -7.29 -10.21 -15.60
C THR A 335 -7.05 -8.73 -15.28
N GLY A 336 -6.95 -8.35 -13.99
CA GLY A 336 -6.83 -6.95 -13.53
C GLY A 336 -8.12 -6.13 -13.60
N LYS A 337 -9.22 -6.73 -14.05
CA LYS A 337 -10.51 -6.05 -14.16
C LYS A 337 -11.24 -6.06 -12.83
N ASN A 338 -11.80 -4.92 -12.44
CA ASN A 338 -12.62 -4.81 -11.25
C ASN A 338 -14.04 -5.36 -11.49
N PHE A 339 -14.82 -5.44 -10.41
CA PHE A 339 -16.16 -6.00 -10.44
C PHE A 339 -17.12 -5.33 -11.45
N GLU A 340 -17.11 -4.00 -11.50
CA GLU A 340 -18.01 -3.23 -12.36
C GLU A 340 -17.63 -3.37 -13.83
N GLN A 341 -16.33 -3.36 -14.15
CA GLN A 341 -15.83 -3.60 -15.50
C GLN A 341 -16.22 -4.98 -16.05
N LEU A 342 -16.40 -5.98 -15.18
CA LEU A 342 -16.76 -7.34 -15.56
C LEU A 342 -18.27 -7.56 -15.67
N THR A 343 -19.03 -7.04 -14.71
CA THR A 343 -20.46 -7.34 -14.55
C THR A 343 -21.37 -6.24 -15.10
N GLY A 344 -20.85 -5.03 -15.32
CA GLY A 344 -21.62 -3.85 -15.73
C GLY A 344 -22.46 -3.23 -14.60
N ILE A 345 -22.36 -3.75 -13.37
CA ILE A 345 -23.03 -3.21 -12.18
C ILE A 345 -22.02 -3.01 -11.05
N THR A 346 -22.33 -2.11 -10.14
CA THR A 346 -21.46 -1.90 -8.97
C THR A 346 -21.50 -3.11 -8.04
N LYS A 347 -20.40 -3.36 -7.32
CA LYS A 347 -20.31 -4.41 -6.30
C LYS A 347 -21.43 -4.30 -5.27
N GLU A 348 -21.76 -3.08 -4.84
CA GLU A 348 -22.84 -2.84 -3.88
C GLU A 348 -24.21 -3.22 -4.45
N GLU A 349 -24.46 -2.92 -5.72
CA GLU A 349 -25.71 -3.32 -6.38
C GLU A 349 -25.82 -4.84 -6.51
N TYR A 350 -24.73 -5.53 -6.83
CA TYR A 350 -24.72 -6.98 -6.87
C TYR A 350 -25.03 -7.57 -5.49
N ILE A 351 -24.38 -7.09 -4.44
CA ILE A 351 -24.65 -7.53 -3.06
C ILE A 351 -26.13 -7.33 -2.73
N ASN A 352 -26.67 -6.13 -2.96
CA ASN A 352 -28.06 -5.81 -2.64
C ASN A 352 -29.08 -6.59 -3.48
N LYS A 353 -28.84 -6.77 -4.79
CA LYS A 353 -29.81 -7.36 -5.72
C LYS A 353 -29.70 -8.88 -5.86
N LYS A 354 -28.57 -9.48 -5.49
CA LYS A 354 -28.30 -10.91 -5.70
C LYS A 354 -27.97 -11.68 -4.44
N ILE A 355 -27.23 -11.10 -3.50
CA ILE A 355 -26.81 -11.79 -2.27
C ILE A 355 -27.80 -11.52 -1.15
N MET A 356 -28.28 -10.27 -1.03
CA MET A 356 -29.15 -9.81 0.05
C MET A 356 -30.59 -9.54 -0.41
N ASP A 357 -31.01 -10.08 -1.55
CA ASP A 357 -32.35 -9.84 -2.11
C ASP A 357 -33.49 -10.35 -1.24
N THR A 358 -33.23 -11.38 -0.42
CA THR A 358 -34.16 -11.93 0.55
C THR A 358 -33.95 -11.42 1.97
N TYR A 359 -32.90 -10.63 2.21
CA TYR A 359 -32.57 -10.13 3.54
C TYR A 359 -33.55 -9.02 3.94
N GLN A 360 -34.24 -9.21 5.07
CA GLN A 360 -35.22 -8.24 5.55
C GLN A 360 -34.56 -7.23 6.48
N ARG A 361 -34.47 -5.98 6.01
CA ARG A 361 -34.02 -4.84 6.82
C ARG A 361 -35.18 -4.21 7.59
N PRO A 362 -34.94 -3.66 8.79
CA PRO A 362 -35.96 -2.92 9.52
C PRO A 362 -36.34 -1.65 8.74
N SER A 363 -37.64 -1.39 8.61
CA SER A 363 -38.15 -0.14 8.03
C SER A 363 -38.27 0.93 9.12
N LEU A 364 -37.24 1.75 9.26
CA LEU A 364 -37.16 2.83 10.25
C LEU A 364 -37.21 4.20 9.58
N SER A 365 -37.75 5.19 10.28
CA SER A 365 -37.56 6.59 9.92
C SER A 365 -36.10 7.02 10.11
N ASP A 366 -35.74 8.18 9.53
CA ASP A 366 -34.37 8.72 9.62
C ASP A 366 -33.91 8.88 11.09
N GLU A 367 -34.78 9.42 11.96
CA GLU A 367 -34.48 9.61 13.39
C GLU A 367 -34.36 8.31 14.17
N GLU A 368 -35.24 7.33 13.91
CA GLU A 368 -35.19 6.00 14.54
C GLU A 368 -33.92 5.24 14.12
N LEU A 369 -33.52 5.37 12.86
CA LEU A 369 -32.32 4.76 12.30
C LEU A 369 -31.05 5.34 12.95
N ILE A 370 -30.97 6.67 13.07
CA ILE A 370 -29.86 7.37 13.75
C ILE A 370 -29.81 6.99 15.23
N THR A 371 -30.96 7.00 15.90
CA THR A 371 -31.05 6.65 17.32
C THR A 371 -30.54 5.22 17.55
N ALA A 372 -31.04 4.27 16.77
CA ALA A 372 -30.59 2.88 16.85
C ALA A 372 -29.08 2.74 16.57
N TYR A 373 -28.54 3.48 15.59
CA TYR A 373 -27.11 3.46 15.26
C TYR A 373 -26.24 3.96 16.41
N ILE A 374 -26.62 5.06 17.05
CA ILE A 374 -25.89 5.63 18.18
C ILE A 374 -25.98 4.71 19.40
N GLU A 375 -27.16 4.18 19.72
CA GLU A 375 -27.40 3.29 20.86
C GLU A 375 -26.68 1.94 20.76
N CYS A 376 -26.39 1.45 19.55
CA CYS A 376 -25.62 0.21 19.37
C CYS A 376 -24.26 0.28 20.08
N ASN A 377 -23.62 1.45 20.15
CA ASN A 377 -22.31 1.66 20.80
C ASN A 377 -22.35 1.46 22.33
N VAL A 378 -23.52 1.55 22.98
CA VAL A 378 -23.69 1.33 24.43
C VAL A 378 -24.03 -0.12 24.74
N HIS A 379 -24.92 -0.72 23.94
CA HIS A 379 -25.49 -2.02 24.25
C HIS A 379 -24.76 -3.20 23.58
N GLU A 380 -23.65 -2.92 22.90
CA GLU A 380 -22.86 -3.90 22.17
C GLU A 380 -23.68 -4.77 21.22
N ASN A 381 -24.73 -4.22 20.63
CA ASN A 381 -25.66 -4.96 19.76
C ASN A 381 -25.18 -4.97 18.31
N TYR A 382 -24.18 -5.80 18.04
CA TYR A 382 -23.57 -5.93 16.72
C TYR A 382 -24.58 -6.29 15.62
N ASN A 383 -25.50 -7.22 15.87
CA ASN A 383 -26.50 -7.61 14.88
C ASN A 383 -27.35 -6.41 14.44
N ARG A 384 -27.82 -5.63 15.42
CA ARG A 384 -28.59 -4.42 15.13
C ARG A 384 -27.76 -3.38 14.38
N PHE A 385 -26.49 -3.22 14.75
CA PHE A 385 -25.57 -2.30 14.09
C PHE A 385 -25.40 -2.63 12.60
N TYR A 386 -25.34 -3.92 12.24
CA TYR A 386 -25.25 -4.34 10.84
C TYR A 386 -26.58 -4.20 10.09
N GLU A 387 -27.71 -4.60 10.71
CA GLU A 387 -29.06 -4.54 10.11
C GLU A 387 -29.42 -3.16 9.55
N ILE A 388 -28.97 -2.10 10.22
CA ILE A 388 -29.28 -0.70 9.89
C ILE A 388 -28.25 -0.02 8.99
N ARG A 389 -27.10 -0.66 8.71
CA ARG A 389 -26.01 -0.11 7.90
C ARG A 389 -26.03 -0.64 6.47
N ALA A 390 -25.52 0.18 5.54
CA ALA A 390 -25.39 -0.15 4.13
C ALA A 390 -24.58 -1.45 3.92
N SER A 391 -25.01 -2.29 2.98
CA SER A 391 -24.41 -3.60 2.71
C SER A 391 -22.93 -3.53 2.33
N LYS A 392 -22.48 -2.41 1.74
CA LYS A 392 -21.04 -2.21 1.46
C LYS A 392 -20.18 -2.30 2.72
N LEU A 393 -20.70 -1.81 3.85
CA LEU A 393 -19.99 -1.75 5.12
C LEU A 393 -19.82 -3.14 5.73
N TRP A 394 -20.76 -4.05 5.45
CA TRP A 394 -20.66 -5.45 5.87
C TRP A 394 -19.41 -6.12 5.28
N LEU A 395 -19.22 -5.98 3.97
CA LEU A 395 -18.04 -6.50 3.30
C LEU A 395 -16.75 -5.88 3.82
N GLN A 396 -16.74 -4.56 4.08
CA GLN A 396 -15.56 -3.87 4.61
C GLN A 396 -15.19 -4.36 6.02
N THR A 397 -16.16 -4.73 6.85
CA THR A 397 -15.87 -5.22 8.21
C THR A 397 -15.18 -6.57 8.23
N LEU A 398 -15.32 -7.39 7.18
CA LEU A 398 -14.51 -8.61 7.03
C LEU A 398 -13.01 -8.31 6.99
N PHE A 399 -12.60 -7.08 6.69
CA PHE A 399 -11.19 -6.67 6.64
C PHE A 399 -10.75 -5.82 7.84
N LEU A 400 -11.66 -5.50 8.77
CA LEU A 400 -11.32 -4.75 10.00
C LEU A 400 -10.72 -5.66 11.06
N TYR A 401 -9.64 -5.20 11.71
CA TYR A 401 -9.02 -5.86 12.87
C TYR A 401 -8.69 -7.36 12.68
N LYS A 402 -8.53 -7.80 11.42
CA LYS A 402 -8.05 -9.14 11.12
C LYS A 402 -6.55 -9.22 11.35
N GLU A 403 -6.07 -10.38 11.74
CA GLU A 403 -4.63 -10.62 11.72
C GLU A 403 -4.12 -10.63 10.27
N GLU A 404 -2.84 -10.37 10.08
CA GLU A 404 -2.25 -10.18 8.75
C GLU A 404 -2.44 -11.40 7.86
N LYS A 405 -2.31 -12.60 8.45
CA LYS A 405 -2.47 -13.87 7.76
C LYS A 405 -3.92 -14.25 7.51
N GLU A 406 -4.88 -13.74 8.29
CA GLU A 406 -6.27 -14.16 8.21
C GLU A 406 -6.93 -13.75 6.90
N LEU A 407 -7.75 -14.66 6.35
CA LEU A 407 -8.60 -14.39 5.19
C LEU A 407 -9.53 -13.19 5.44
N PHE A 408 -10.21 -13.19 6.58
CA PHE A 408 -11.06 -12.11 7.08
C PHE A 408 -11.12 -12.18 8.60
N SER A 409 -11.62 -11.12 9.23
CA SER A 409 -11.77 -11.01 10.68
C SER A 409 -12.72 -12.06 11.24
N GLN A 410 -12.33 -12.64 12.37
CA GLN A 410 -13.18 -13.54 13.14
C GLN A 410 -14.42 -12.80 13.65
N LYS A 411 -15.50 -13.54 13.91
CA LYS A 411 -16.81 -12.97 14.28
C LYS A 411 -16.74 -12.05 15.49
N GLU A 412 -15.92 -12.40 16.46
CA GLU A 412 -15.69 -11.69 17.71
C GLU A 412 -14.93 -10.36 17.50
N ASN A 413 -14.15 -10.28 16.41
CA ASN A 413 -13.28 -9.15 16.06
C ASN A 413 -13.92 -8.19 15.04
N ARG A 414 -15.14 -8.48 14.56
CA ARG A 414 -15.92 -7.65 13.63
C ARG A 414 -16.54 -6.44 14.33
N GLN A 415 -15.73 -5.70 15.06
CA GLN A 415 -16.17 -4.54 15.83
C GLN A 415 -15.84 -3.26 15.06
N GLY A 416 -16.68 -2.89 14.09
CA GLY A 416 -16.65 -1.54 13.50
C GLY A 416 -17.36 -0.49 14.36
N MET A 417 -17.54 -0.77 15.65
CA MET A 417 -18.40 -0.05 16.58
C MET A 417 -17.56 0.35 17.79
N ARG A 418 -17.81 1.55 18.34
CA ARG A 418 -17.14 1.99 19.56
C ARG A 418 -17.83 1.30 20.73
N THR A 419 -17.06 0.65 21.60
CA THR A 419 -17.57 -0.12 22.76
C THR A 419 -17.09 0.51 24.06
N GLY A 420 -17.60 0.03 25.20
CA GLY A 420 -17.19 0.52 26.53
C GLY A 420 -17.90 1.78 27.02
N TYR A 421 -18.99 2.19 26.38
CA TYR A 421 -19.85 3.28 26.86
C TYR A 421 -20.87 2.76 27.88
N GLN A 422 -20.99 3.43 29.03
CA GLN A 422 -21.94 3.07 30.09
C GLN A 422 -23.34 3.63 29.81
N GLY A 423 -23.42 4.72 29.08
CA GLY A 423 -24.67 5.38 28.72
C GLY A 423 -24.48 6.33 27.55
N ILE A 424 -25.56 6.55 26.80
CA ILE A 424 -25.61 7.54 25.74
C ILE A 424 -26.90 8.33 25.83
N LYS A 425 -26.80 9.64 25.63
CA LYS A 425 -27.95 10.53 25.56
C LYS A 425 -27.83 11.38 24.32
N ILE A 426 -28.72 11.14 23.36
CA ILE A 426 -28.84 12.00 22.17
C ILE A 426 -29.36 13.37 22.63
N ILE A 427 -28.63 14.42 22.25
CA ILE A 427 -28.94 15.82 22.56
C ILE A 427 -29.71 16.44 21.40
N SER A 428 -29.25 16.24 20.17
CA SER A 428 -29.93 16.72 18.97
C SER A 428 -29.59 15.87 17.74
N ILE A 429 -30.54 15.83 16.81
CA ILE A 429 -30.39 15.28 15.46
C ILE A 429 -30.88 16.39 14.51
N GLU A 430 -29.98 16.96 13.72
CA GLU A 430 -30.28 18.10 12.86
C GLU A 430 -29.92 17.77 11.41
N GLU A 431 -30.89 17.80 10.50
CA GLU A 431 -30.61 17.62 9.06
C GLU A 431 -29.73 18.77 8.57
N ILE A 432 -28.58 18.43 7.96
CA ILE A 432 -27.65 19.39 7.39
C ILE A 432 -27.75 19.39 5.87
N LYS A 433 -27.77 20.59 5.29
CA LYS A 433 -27.65 20.75 3.84
C LYS A 433 -26.19 20.59 3.45
N ASP A 434 -25.86 19.42 2.95
CA ASP A 434 -24.55 19.16 2.36
C ASP A 434 -24.72 18.91 0.86
N GLU A 435 -24.11 19.79 0.06
CA GLU A 435 -24.20 19.76 -1.41
C GLU A 435 -23.13 18.84 -2.04
N LYS A 436 -22.24 18.23 -1.25
CA LYS A 436 -21.07 17.47 -1.74
C LYS A 436 -21.08 16.01 -1.30
N HIS A 437 -22.12 15.28 -1.66
CA HIS A 437 -22.19 13.85 -1.37
C HIS A 437 -22.29 12.97 -2.61
N SER A 438 -21.90 11.71 -2.41
CA SER A 438 -22.18 10.63 -3.36
C SER A 438 -23.67 10.61 -3.69
N PRO A 439 -24.07 10.33 -4.94
CA PRO A 439 -25.49 10.23 -5.33
C PRO A 439 -26.28 9.16 -4.55
N LYS A 440 -25.61 8.29 -3.79
CA LYS A 440 -26.23 7.28 -2.92
C LYS A 440 -26.65 7.83 -1.54
N ILE A 441 -26.14 9.00 -1.13
CA ILE A 441 -26.52 9.66 0.12
C ILE A 441 -27.73 10.54 -0.18
N LEU A 442 -28.82 10.28 0.53
CA LEU A 442 -30.08 11.03 0.39
C LEU A 442 -30.11 12.23 1.33
N LYS A 443 -29.59 12.05 2.55
CA LYS A 443 -29.58 13.08 3.59
C LYS A 443 -28.37 12.94 4.50
N ALA A 444 -27.98 14.05 5.10
CA ALA A 444 -26.94 14.13 6.10
C ALA A 444 -27.50 14.77 7.37
N TYR A 445 -27.04 14.29 8.52
CA TYR A 445 -27.48 14.75 9.83
C TYR A 445 -26.26 15.08 10.70
N ALA A 446 -26.33 16.20 11.39
CA ALA A 446 -25.47 16.53 12.52
C ALA A 446 -26.08 15.92 13.78
N VAL A 447 -25.41 14.94 14.37
CA VAL A 447 -25.88 14.27 15.59
C VAL A 447 -24.99 14.67 16.75
N THR A 448 -25.61 15.26 17.76
CA THR A 448 -24.95 15.63 19.01
C THR A 448 -25.42 14.71 20.11
N PHE A 449 -24.52 14.12 20.86
CA PHE A 449 -24.85 13.19 21.94
C PHE A 449 -23.84 13.29 23.08
N PHE A 450 -24.24 12.83 24.26
CA PHE A 450 -23.39 12.73 25.43
C PHE A 450 -23.11 11.27 25.70
N ILE A 451 -21.84 10.92 25.86
CA ILE A 451 -21.39 9.58 26.27
C ILE A 451 -21.03 9.63 27.73
N GLU A 452 -21.47 8.64 28.50
CA GLU A 452 -20.98 8.35 29.84
C GLU A 452 -19.97 7.21 29.77
N SER A 453 -18.77 7.42 30.33
CA SER A 453 -17.69 6.43 30.42
C SER A 453 -17.15 6.36 31.85
N GLU A 454 -16.36 5.33 32.15
CA GLU A 454 -15.67 5.19 33.45
C GLU A 454 -14.79 6.40 33.81
N SER A 455 -14.20 7.05 32.80
CA SER A 455 -13.36 8.24 32.95
C SER A 455 -14.15 9.55 33.08
N GLY A 456 -15.48 9.52 33.05
CA GLY A 456 -16.36 10.69 33.02
C GLY A 456 -17.17 10.80 31.72
N GLY A 457 -18.02 11.83 31.63
CA GLY A 457 -18.90 12.02 30.49
C GLY A 457 -18.43 13.11 29.53
N GLU A 458 -18.55 12.87 28.23
CA GLU A 458 -18.12 13.78 27.16
C GLU A 458 -19.23 14.02 26.14
N LYS A 459 -19.33 15.28 25.71
CA LYS A 459 -20.21 15.67 24.61
C LYS A 459 -19.51 15.42 23.28
N ASN A 460 -20.14 14.61 22.44
CA ASN A 460 -19.67 14.17 21.15
C ASN A 460 -20.53 14.71 20.02
N PHE A 461 -19.94 14.72 18.83
CA PHE A 461 -20.55 15.14 17.58
C PHE A 461 -20.18 14.16 16.47
N GLU A 462 -21.17 13.65 15.74
CA GLU A 462 -20.96 12.76 14.61
C GLU A 462 -21.86 13.16 13.43
N PRO A 463 -21.30 13.36 12.21
CA PRO A 463 -22.09 13.44 11.01
C PRO A 463 -22.59 12.05 10.61
N VAL A 464 -23.90 11.90 10.46
CA VAL A 464 -24.54 10.65 10.06
C VAL A 464 -25.18 10.80 8.68
N TYR A 465 -24.86 9.87 7.78
CA TYR A 465 -25.34 9.89 6.39
C TYR A 465 -26.37 8.79 6.19
N ILE A 466 -27.53 9.15 5.63
CA ILE A 466 -28.60 8.21 5.29
C ILE A 466 -28.69 8.07 3.79
N GLY A 467 -28.70 6.83 3.32
CA GLY A 467 -28.99 6.48 1.94
C GLY A 467 -30.12 5.46 1.86
N GLU A 468 -30.25 4.82 0.71
CA GLU A 468 -31.29 3.82 0.47
C GLU A 468 -30.73 2.63 -0.29
N GLU A 469 -31.12 1.42 0.12
CA GLU A 469 -30.80 0.16 -0.53
C GLU A 469 -32.08 -0.66 -0.64
N ASN A 470 -32.44 -1.09 -1.86
CA ASN A 470 -33.67 -1.84 -2.14
C ASN A 470 -34.95 -1.19 -1.57
N GLY A 471 -35.03 0.15 -1.56
CA GLY A 471 -36.19 0.88 -1.03
C GLY A 471 -36.22 1.03 0.50
N VAL A 472 -35.16 0.62 1.21
CA VAL A 472 -35.05 0.74 2.67
C VAL A 472 -33.94 1.72 3.05
N ARG A 473 -34.21 2.58 4.04
CA ARG A 473 -33.25 3.54 4.58
C ARG A 473 -32.13 2.83 5.33
N VAL A 474 -30.89 3.23 5.08
CA VAL A 474 -29.70 2.66 5.72
C VAL A 474 -28.65 3.72 6.05
N ILE A 475 -27.84 3.44 7.07
CA ILE A 475 -26.72 4.28 7.50
C ILE A 475 -25.50 4.03 6.61
N TYR A 476 -24.96 5.11 6.03
CA TYR A 476 -23.74 5.14 5.23
C TYR A 476 -22.53 5.73 5.96
N SER A 477 -22.70 6.30 7.18
CA SER A 477 -21.59 6.85 7.95
C SER A 477 -20.55 5.78 8.28
N GLN A 478 -19.29 6.19 8.19
CA GLN A 478 -18.20 5.46 8.82
C GLN A 478 -18.04 6.05 10.21
N GLY A 479 -18.42 5.29 11.23
CA GLY A 479 -17.78 5.45 12.52
C GLY A 479 -16.34 4.99 12.37
N ILE A 480 -15.44 5.94 12.05
CA ILE A 480 -14.00 5.80 12.25
C ILE A 480 -13.57 7.07 12.98
#